data_AF-A0A7X9H387-F1
#
_entry.id   AF-A0A7X9H387-F1
#
_cell.length_a   1.000
_cell.length_b   1.000
_cell.length_c   1.000
_cell.angle_alpha   90.00
_cell.angle_beta   90.00
_cell.angle_gamma   90.00
#
_symmetry.space_group_name_H-M   'P 1'
#
loop_
_entity.id
_entity.type
_entity.pdbx_description
1 polymer ?
#
loop_
_entity_poly.entity_id
_entity_poly.type
_entity_poly.pdbx_seq_one_letter_code
_entity_poly.pdbx_strand_id
1 'polypeptide(L)'
;MKEPKEIHQKTISFILYIIGALTIMIPFLVSYATSSSFSSLFTNILLTIGIGLIEIGLLLKVIEKYNSYKHIATDIVLMIGLIITLIIQYFH
;
A
#
# COMPACT_ATOMS: atom_id res chain seq x y z
N MET A 1 2.00 17.59 23.25
CA MET A 1 2.93 17.76 22.11
C MET A 1 3.28 16.38 21.57
N LYS A 2 3.12 16.12 20.27
CA LYS A 2 3.60 14.87 19.66
C LYS A 2 5.11 14.93 19.53
N GLU A 3 5.81 13.84 19.84
CA GLU A 3 7.26 13.80 19.67
C GLU A 3 7.64 13.94 18.19
N PRO A 4 8.79 14.56 17.87
CA PRO A 4 9.25 14.73 16.48
C PRO A 4 9.35 13.41 15.72
N LYS A 5 9.61 12.29 16.43
CA LYS A 5 9.62 10.93 15.88
C LYS A 5 8.25 10.49 15.35
N GLU A 6 7.15 10.82 16.04
CA GLU A 6 5.79 10.47 15.59
C GLU A 6 5.40 11.24 14.33
N ILE A 7 5.77 12.53 14.25
CA ILE A 7 5.46 13.38 13.09
C ILE A 7 6.17 12.85 11.84
N HIS A 8 7.43 12.42 11.99
CA HIS A 8 8.21 11.86 10.91
C HIS A 8 7.64 10.52 10.42
N GLN A 9 7.29 9.62 11.34
CA GLN A 9 6.67 8.32 11.00
C GLN A 9 5.33 8.47 10.29
N LYS A 10 4.48 9.39 10.74
CA LYS A 10 3.19 9.67 10.10
C LYS A 10 3.36 10.19 8.68
N THR A 11 4.36 11.06 8.47
CA THR A 11 4.68 11.62 7.15
C THR A 11 5.19 10.53 6.21
N ILE A 12 6.10 9.67 6.68
CA ILE A 12 6.63 8.54 5.89
C ILE A 12 5.52 7.56 5.51
N SER A 13 4.68 7.15 6.47
CA SER A 13 3.54 6.25 6.24
C SER A 13 2.61 6.80 5.16
N PHE A 14 2.30 8.10 5.22
CA PHE A 14 1.46 8.76 4.24
C PHE A 14 2.10 8.83 2.85
N ILE A 15 3.40 9.14 2.78
CA ILE A 15 4.15 9.15 1.52
C ILE A 15 4.16 7.75 0.88
N LEU A 16 4.44 6.71 1.65
CA LEU A 16 4.45 5.33 1.17
C LEU A 16 3.09 4.90 0.61
N TYR A 17 2.01 5.28 1.30
CA TYR A 17 0.66 5.02 0.84
C TYR A 17 0.36 5.72 -0.50
N ILE A 18 0.72 6.99 -0.64
CA ILE A 18 0.54 7.76 -1.89
C ILE A 18 1.37 7.14 -3.02
N ILE A 19 2.65 6.86 -2.77
CA ILE A 19 3.53 6.31 -3.81
C ILE A 19 3.00 4.95 -4.25
N GLY A 20 2.66 4.05 -3.33
CA GLY A 20 2.11 2.74 -3.66
C GLY A 20 0.79 2.83 -4.45
N ALA A 21 -0.11 3.73 -4.06
CA ALA A 21 -1.36 3.97 -4.79
C ALA A 21 -1.10 4.52 -6.21
N LEU A 22 -0.18 5.48 -6.36
CA LEU A 22 0.18 6.04 -7.67
C LEU A 22 0.87 5.00 -8.56
N THR A 23 1.72 4.16 -7.98
CA THR A 23 2.36 3.05 -8.69
C THR A 23 1.28 2.19 -9.36
N ILE A 24 0.22 1.81 -8.66
CA ILE A 24 -0.86 1.00 -9.27
C ILE A 24 -1.74 1.82 -10.23
N MET A 25 -2.11 3.05 -9.82
CA MET A 25 -3.12 3.84 -10.53
C MET A 25 -2.62 4.40 -11.86
N ILE A 26 -1.35 4.81 -11.96
CA ILE A 26 -0.81 5.42 -13.19
C ILE A 26 -0.84 4.42 -14.37
N PRO A 27 -0.30 3.20 -14.26
CA PRO A 27 -0.37 2.23 -15.35
C PRO A 27 -1.80 1.83 -15.70
N PHE A 28 -2.70 1.76 -14.70
CA PHE A 28 -4.12 1.51 -14.97
C PHE A 28 -4.74 2.63 -15.82
N LEU A 29 -4.51 3.90 -15.46
CA LEU A 29 -4.98 5.05 -16.23
C LEU A 29 -4.38 5.11 -17.63
N VAL A 30 -3.08 4.80 -17.76
CA VAL A 30 -2.42 4.74 -19.07
C VAL A 30 -3.07 3.67 -19.94
N SER A 31 -3.24 2.45 -19.41
CA SER A 31 -3.87 1.34 -20.13
C SER A 31 -5.29 1.67 -20.57
N TYR A 32 -6.06 2.34 -19.70
CA TYR A 32 -7.40 2.83 -20.02
C TYR A 32 -7.39 3.88 -21.13
N ALA A 33 -6.48 4.86 -21.07
CA ALA A 33 -6.41 5.94 -22.06
C ALA A 33 -5.94 5.47 -23.44
N THR A 34 -4.99 4.53 -23.50
CA THR A 34 -4.40 4.07 -24.76
C THR A 34 -5.10 2.84 -25.34
N SER A 35 -6.07 2.25 -24.63
CA SER A 35 -6.68 0.96 -24.97
C SER A 35 -5.66 -0.17 -25.17
N SER A 36 -4.43 0.00 -24.64
CA SER A 36 -3.36 -0.99 -24.72
C SER A 36 -3.15 -1.64 -23.36
N SER A 37 -3.00 -2.96 -23.32
CA SER A 37 -2.71 -3.69 -22.10
C SER A 37 -1.21 -3.81 -21.87
N PHE A 38 -0.78 -3.70 -20.61
CA PHE A 38 0.58 -4.09 -20.22
C PHE A 38 0.70 -5.62 -20.20
N SER A 39 1.93 -6.12 -20.28
CA SER A 39 2.16 -7.56 -20.12
C SER A 39 1.77 -8.02 -18.72
N SER A 40 1.41 -9.30 -18.59
CA SER A 40 1.07 -9.91 -17.30
C SER A 40 2.23 -9.82 -16.31
N LEU A 41 3.46 -10.08 -16.78
CA LEU A 41 4.67 -9.99 -15.95
C LEU A 41 4.90 -8.58 -15.43
N PHE A 42 4.78 -7.56 -16.29
CA PHE A 42 4.95 -6.16 -15.86
C PHE A 42 3.87 -5.77 -14.85
N THR A 43 2.60 -6.07 -15.16
CA THR A 43 1.47 -5.80 -14.26
C THR A 43 1.68 -6.49 -12.91
N ASN A 44 2.20 -7.72 -12.92
CA ASN A 44 2.39 -8.48 -11.70
C ASN A 44 3.47 -7.90 -10.78
N ILE A 45 4.61 -7.54 -11.35
CA ILE A 45 5.68 -6.85 -10.62
C ILE A 45 5.16 -5.54 -10.02
N LEU A 46 4.40 -4.80 -10.82
CA LEU A 46 3.95 -3.46 -10.46
C LEU A 46 2.89 -3.48 -9.34
N LEU A 47 1.95 -4.42 -9.40
CA LEU A 47 1.01 -4.68 -8.30
C LEU A 47 1.74 -5.14 -7.04
N THR A 48 2.72 -6.03 -7.16
CA THR A 48 3.50 -6.52 -6.01
C THR A 48 4.24 -5.38 -5.31
N ILE A 49 4.91 -4.51 -6.07
CA ILE A 49 5.62 -3.35 -5.53
C ILE A 49 4.61 -2.35 -4.91
N GLY A 50 3.53 -2.04 -5.62
CA GLY A 50 2.52 -1.09 -5.15
C GLY A 50 1.85 -1.54 -3.85
N ILE A 51 1.40 -2.79 -3.77
CA ILE A 51 0.81 -3.37 -2.57
C ILE A 51 1.84 -3.44 -1.45
N GLY A 52 3.09 -3.84 -1.74
CA GLY A 52 4.17 -3.87 -0.75
C GLY A 52 4.45 -2.50 -0.12
N LEU A 53 4.43 -1.42 -0.91
CA LEU A 53 4.58 -0.06 -0.40
C LEU A 53 3.40 0.35 0.50
N ILE A 54 2.17 0.00 0.11
CA ILE A 54 0.97 0.24 0.91
C ILE A 54 1.03 -0.53 2.24
N GLU A 55 1.44 -1.79 2.21
CA GLU A 55 1.63 -2.64 3.40
C GLU A 55 2.64 -2.04 4.38
N ILE A 56 3.79 -1.59 3.90
CA ILE A 56 4.80 -0.94 4.77
C ILE A 56 4.23 0.34 5.38
N GLY A 57 3.50 1.13 4.59
CA GLY A 57 2.81 2.33 5.07
C GLY A 57 1.77 2.01 6.17
N LEU A 58 0.97 0.96 5.98
CA LEU A 58 -0.03 0.49 6.95
C LEU A 58 0.64 -0.05 8.22
N LEU A 59 1.72 -0.83 8.10
CA LEU A 59 2.45 -1.36 9.24
C LEU A 59 2.98 -0.23 10.14
N LEU A 60 3.57 0.82 9.56
CA LEU A 60 4.03 2.00 10.31
C LEU A 60 2.86 2.68 11.05
N LYS A 61 1.70 2.78 10.41
CA LYS A 61 0.49 3.39 10.98
C LYS A 61 -0.10 2.54 12.11
N VAL A 62 -0.07 1.21 12.00
CA VAL A 62 -0.47 0.27 13.05
C VAL A 62 0.44 0.41 14.26
N ILE A 63 1.76 0.49 14.05
CA ILE A 63 2.74 0.69 15.13
C ILE A 63 2.47 2.03 15.86
N GLU A 64 2.22 3.13 15.12
CA GLU A 64 1.87 4.43 15.74
C GLU A 64 0.56 4.32 16.56
N LYS A 65 -0.46 3.69 16.00
CA LYS A 65 -1.78 3.55 16.65
C LYS A 65 -1.74 2.65 17.88
N TYR A 66 -0.94 1.58 17.85
CA TYR A 66 -0.73 0.69 18.99
C TYR A 66 -0.13 1.45 20.18
N ASN A 67 0.90 2.27 19.93
CA ASN A 67 1.52 3.12 20.95
C ASN A 67 0.58 4.22 21.47
N SER A 68 -0.43 4.60 20.68
CA SER A 68 -1.43 5.63 21.02
C SER A 68 -2.74 5.08 21.59
N TYR A 69 -2.85 3.78 21.90
CA TYR A 69 -4.08 3.10 22.33
C TYR A 69 -5.30 3.33 21.40
N LYS A 70 -5.07 3.51 20.10
CA LYS A 70 -6.12 3.72 19.11
C LYS A 70 -6.57 2.40 18.49
N HIS A 71 -7.80 2.34 17.98
CA HIS A 71 -8.29 1.18 17.25
C HIS A 71 -7.44 0.88 16.00
N ILE A 72 -6.83 -0.30 15.98
CA ILE A 72 -5.99 -0.84 14.89
C ILE A 72 -6.72 -1.87 14.01
N ALA A 73 -7.90 -2.34 14.43
CA ALA A 73 -8.61 -3.44 13.76
C ALA A 73 -8.85 -3.18 12.27
N THR A 74 -9.26 -1.97 11.89
CA THR A 74 -9.50 -1.61 10.49
C THR A 74 -8.24 -1.69 9.63
N ASP A 75 -7.10 -1.23 10.15
CA ASP A 75 -5.85 -1.27 9.40
C ASP A 75 -5.34 -2.71 9.26
N ILE A 76 -5.51 -3.56 10.29
CA ILE A 76 -5.18 -5.00 10.22
C ILE A 76 -6.04 -5.72 9.18
N VAL A 77 -7.35 -5.46 9.14
CA VAL A 77 -8.25 -6.06 8.14
C VAL A 77 -7.83 -5.66 6.73
N LEU A 78 -7.45 -4.40 6.52
CA LEU A 78 -6.89 -3.94 5.24
C LEU A 78 -5.63 -4.70 4.86
N MET A 79 -4.69 -4.86 5.81
CA MET A 79 -3.45 -5.58 5.55
C MET A 79 -3.70 -7.05 5.16
N ILE A 80 -4.60 -7.74 5.87
CA ILE A 80 -4.98 -9.11 5.54
C ILE A 80 -5.56 -9.19 4.12
N GLY A 81 -6.45 -8.27 3.75
CA GLY A 81 -7.04 -8.24 2.40
C GLY A 81 -6.01 -8.03 1.28
N LEU A 82 -5.03 -7.17 1.52
CA LEU A 82 -3.94 -6.92 0.57
C LEU A 82 -2.98 -8.12 0.45
N ILE A 83 -2.65 -8.77 1.56
CA ILE A 83 -1.86 -10.01 1.55
C ILE A 83 -2.59 -11.12 0.78
N ILE A 84 -3.89 -11.29 1.00
CA ILE A 84 -4.70 -12.26 0.24
C ILE A 84 -4.67 -11.92 -1.26
N THR A 85 -4.74 -10.64 -1.62
CA THR A 85 -4.66 -10.19 -3.01
C THR A 85 -3.34 -10.63 -3.66
N LEU A 86 -2.20 -10.45 -2.96
CA LEU A 86 -0.90 -10.91 -3.45
C LEU A 86 -0.82 -12.43 -3.58
N ILE A 87 -1.37 -13.17 -2.62
CA ILE A 87 -1.42 -14.63 -2.66
C ILE A 87 -2.19 -15.10 -3.89
N ILE A 88 -3.41 -14.58 -4.09
CA ILE A 88 -4.23 -14.96 -5.25
C ILE A 88 -3.50 -14.65 -6.55
N GLN A 89 -2.88 -13.47 -6.65
CA GLN A 89 -2.11 -13.07 -7.81
C GLN A 89 -0.91 -13.97 -8.09
N TYR A 90 -0.25 -14.51 -7.05
CA TYR A 90 0.89 -15.42 -7.24
C TYR A 90 0.47 -16.79 -7.78
N PHE A 91 -0.74 -17.25 -7.43
CA PHE A 91 -1.26 -18.56 -7.83
C PHE A 91 -1.99 -18.55 -9.18
N HIS A 92 -2.14 -17.39 -9.84
CA HIS A 92 -2.99 -17.19 -11.01
C HIS A 92 -2.26 -16.54 -12.19
#